data_AF-A0A8V5FMX0-F1
#
_entry.id   AF-A0A8V5FMX0-F1
#
_cell.length_a   1.000
_cell.length_b   1.000
_cell.length_c   1.000
_cell.angle_alpha   90.00
_cell.angle_beta   90.00
_cell.angle_gamma   90.00
#
_symmetry.space_group_name_H-M   'P 1'
#
loop_
_entity.id
_entity.type
_entity.pdbx_description
1 polymer ?
#
loop_
_entity_poly.entity_id
_entity_poly.type
_entity_poly.pdbx_seq_one_letter_code
_entity_poly.pdbx_strand_id
1 'polypeptide(L)'
;MAHAQGARRLLAAAALLGFLQVSSSFEVKDQSGKICIIADMTVAFSVEYKSNGQKEFAHFLLPQNATVGPQSSCGKGNTSHPLLVLDFGAGHSLSLNFSEQADKYQVEELVFHYNLSDATLFHNSTAGVRRVSHKTVIQAYMGTKYRCISSKQVNMKNVNVTFSNVTLEAYLTNGTFSMNKTECAEDMVSTTAVVPTTPKQTTSQVPTTTSPVPTVSPSNPAVGKYNVTGPNGTCVLAYMGLQLNITYLKKDEKMGLDVLNFIPHDTTSSGRCNNTSAVLNLTFEKTRVVFHFALNATAEKFFLQGVNVSTTLPSEAKVPRFEASNNSMSELRATVGNSYKCSAEENLQVTDKALVNVFDVQIQVFKIDGDKFGAGIADIDLSCLTVIKLRRNV
;
A
#
# COMPACT_ATOMS: atom_id res chain seq x y z
N MET A 1 -46.12 24.34 40.39
CA MET A 1 -45.70 25.41 39.47
C MET A 1 -44.24 25.70 39.80
N ALA A 2 -43.27 25.08 39.14
CA ALA A 2 -42.71 25.39 37.81
C ALA A 2 -41.67 26.54 37.83
N HIS A 3 -40.59 26.33 37.06
CA HIS A 3 -39.36 27.12 36.82
C HIS A 3 -38.15 26.76 37.74
N ALA A 4 -37.14 25.96 37.33
CA ALA A 4 -36.25 25.98 36.13
C ALA A 4 -35.47 27.31 36.05
N GLN A 5 -34.14 27.40 35.91
CA GLN A 5 -33.14 26.60 35.20
C GLN A 5 -31.73 27.16 35.56
N GLY A 6 -30.67 26.35 35.55
CA GLY A 6 -29.31 26.86 35.70
C GLY A 6 -28.21 25.81 35.73
N ALA A 7 -28.23 24.84 34.80
CA ALA A 7 -27.15 23.85 34.69
C ALA A 7 -26.08 24.33 33.71
N ARG A 8 -24.90 24.71 34.24
CA ARG A 8 -23.66 24.92 33.50
C ARG A 8 -23.27 23.63 32.78
N ARG A 9 -23.33 23.61 31.45
CA ARG A 9 -22.72 22.56 30.63
C ARG A 9 -21.23 22.85 30.46
N LEU A 10 -20.38 22.04 31.10
CA LEU A 10 -18.98 21.90 30.67
C LEU A 10 -18.97 21.15 29.34
N LEU A 11 -18.57 21.83 28.27
CA LEU A 11 -18.22 21.22 26.99
C LEU A 11 -16.81 20.60 27.16
N ALA A 12 -16.75 19.28 27.29
CA ALA A 12 -15.52 18.54 27.13
C ALA A 12 -15.14 18.56 25.65
N ALA A 13 -14.06 19.26 25.30
CA ALA A 13 -13.44 19.18 24.00
C ALA A 13 -12.78 17.79 23.87
N ALA A 14 -13.41 16.90 23.11
CA ALA A 14 -12.78 15.64 22.70
C ALA A 14 -11.70 15.96 21.67
N ALA A 15 -10.43 15.77 22.05
CA ALA A 15 -9.30 15.82 21.14
C ALA A 15 -9.44 14.66 20.13
N LEU A 16 -9.68 15.00 18.87
CA LEU A 16 -9.55 14.07 17.74
C LEU A 16 -8.05 13.82 17.51
N LEU A 17 -7.51 12.81 18.18
CA LEU A 17 -6.26 12.17 17.82
C LEU A 17 -6.49 11.45 16.49
N GLY A 18 -5.94 12.00 15.41
CA GLY A 18 -5.85 11.31 14.13
C GLY A 18 -5.02 10.03 14.32
N PHE A 19 -5.65 8.88 14.14
CA PHE A 19 -4.97 7.59 14.15
C PHE A 19 -4.13 7.48 12.88
N LEU A 20 -2.83 7.75 13.01
CA LEU A 20 -1.82 7.40 12.02
C LEU A 20 -1.85 5.87 11.81
N GLN A 21 -1.96 5.41 10.57
CA GLN A 21 -1.78 3.99 10.24
C GLN A 21 -0.29 3.64 10.31
N VAL A 22 0.18 3.36 11.52
CA VAL A 22 1.50 2.79 11.81
C VAL A 22 1.45 1.30 11.48
N SER A 23 2.49 0.76 10.83
CA SER A 23 2.66 -0.69 10.67
C SER A 23 2.67 -1.35 12.06
N SER A 24 1.81 -2.35 12.27
CA SER A 24 1.79 -3.06 13.54
C SER A 24 3.06 -3.89 13.71
N SER A 25 3.76 -3.65 14.82
CA SER A 25 4.95 -4.39 15.23
C SER A 25 4.56 -5.41 16.30
N PHE A 26 4.91 -6.67 16.07
CA PHE A 26 4.55 -7.79 16.95
C PHE A 26 5.81 -8.49 17.46
N GLU A 27 5.89 -8.66 18.79
CA GLU A 27 7.01 -9.31 19.46
C GLU A 27 6.54 -10.58 20.20
N VAL A 28 7.15 -11.73 19.90
CA VAL A 28 6.94 -12.95 20.69
C VAL A 28 8.11 -13.12 21.66
N LYS A 29 7.77 -13.31 22.93
CA LYS A 29 8.72 -13.45 24.04
C LYS A 29 8.61 -14.84 24.65
N ASP A 30 9.74 -15.38 25.08
CA ASP A 30 9.76 -16.60 25.88
C ASP A 30 9.41 -16.31 27.36
N GLN A 31 9.40 -17.36 28.19
CA GLN A 31 9.12 -17.25 29.62
C GLN A 31 10.14 -16.41 30.40
N SER A 32 11.33 -16.20 29.84
CA SER A 32 12.38 -15.34 30.41
C SER A 32 12.28 -13.88 29.96
N GLY A 33 11.34 -13.57 29.05
CA GLY A 33 11.16 -12.24 28.47
C GLY A 33 12.02 -11.97 27.24
N LYS A 34 12.78 -12.97 26.75
CA LYS A 34 13.62 -12.83 25.57
C LYS A 34 12.79 -12.92 24.30
N ILE A 35 12.97 -11.95 23.40
CA ILE A 35 12.26 -11.90 22.11
C ILE A 35 12.87 -12.91 21.13
N CYS A 36 12.01 -13.70 20.50
CA CYS A 36 12.37 -14.74 19.53
C CYS A 36 11.74 -14.55 18.15
N ILE A 37 10.68 -13.74 18.04
CA ILE A 37 10.08 -13.32 16.77
C ILE A 37 9.81 -11.82 16.85
N ILE A 38 10.16 -11.09 15.79
CA ILE A 38 9.70 -9.72 15.54
C ILE A 38 9.09 -9.70 14.15
N ALA A 39 7.88 -9.15 14.03
CA ALA A 39 7.16 -9.04 12.78
C ALA A 39 6.51 -7.67 12.64
N ASP A 40 6.94 -6.92 11.63
CA ASP A 40 6.31 -5.69 11.16
C ASP A 40 5.69 -5.98 9.80
N MET A 41 4.38 -5.80 9.65
CA MET A 41 3.73 -6.11 8.38
C MET A 41 2.40 -5.41 8.22
N THR A 42 2.05 -5.13 6.98
CA THR A 42 0.70 -4.77 6.56
C THR A 42 0.05 -6.00 5.94
N VAL A 43 -1.13 -6.36 6.43
CA VAL A 43 -1.87 -7.52 5.93
C VAL A 43 -3.28 -7.10 5.54
N ALA A 44 -3.68 -7.44 4.32
CA ALA A 44 -5.04 -7.23 3.81
C ALA A 44 -5.72 -8.57 3.55
N PHE A 45 -6.99 -8.65 3.91
CA PHE A 45 -7.82 -9.84 3.77
C PHE A 45 -8.94 -9.58 2.76
N SER A 46 -9.20 -10.57 1.92
CA SER A 46 -10.42 -10.66 1.11
C SER A 46 -11.02 -12.05 1.31
N VAL A 47 -12.23 -12.10 1.87
CA VAL A 47 -12.90 -13.35 2.25
C VAL A 47 -14.21 -13.47 1.48
N GLU A 48 -14.32 -14.47 0.63
CA GLU A 48 -15.59 -14.87 0.01
C GLU A 48 -16.44 -15.64 1.04
N TYR A 49 -17.64 -15.18 1.31
CA TYR A 49 -18.58 -15.80 2.25
C TYR A 49 -20.01 -15.82 1.70
N LYS A 50 -20.91 -16.52 2.41
CA LYS A 50 -22.34 -16.57 2.06
C LYS A 50 -23.14 -15.65 2.98
N SER A 51 -23.88 -14.70 2.39
CA SER A 51 -24.81 -13.78 3.03
C SER A 51 -26.21 -14.07 2.49
N ASN A 52 -27.14 -14.51 3.34
CA ASN A 52 -28.51 -14.90 2.93
C ASN A 52 -28.57 -15.85 1.71
N GLY A 53 -27.60 -16.76 1.59
CA GLY A 53 -27.49 -17.71 0.48
C GLY A 53 -26.80 -17.18 -0.78
N GLN A 54 -26.54 -15.86 -0.86
CA GLN A 54 -25.76 -15.23 -1.93
C GLN A 54 -24.28 -15.18 -1.59
N LYS A 55 -23.43 -15.19 -2.62
CA LYS A 55 -21.98 -15.02 -2.46
C LYS A 55 -21.62 -13.54 -2.30
N GLU A 56 -20.85 -13.21 -1.28
CA GLU A 56 -20.34 -11.87 -1.00
C GLU A 56 -18.85 -11.91 -0.65
N PHE A 57 -18.20 -10.75 -0.65
CA PHE A 57 -16.79 -10.58 -0.28
C PHE A 57 -16.65 -9.55 0.84
N ALA A 58 -15.93 -9.92 1.90
CA ALA A 58 -15.50 -8.99 2.94
C ALA A 58 -14.04 -8.60 2.69
N HIS A 59 -13.75 -7.30 2.76
CA HIS A 59 -12.41 -6.75 2.62
C HIS A 59 -12.04 -5.95 3.85
N PHE A 60 -10.89 -6.24 4.46
CA PHE A 60 -10.42 -5.55 5.65
C PHE A 60 -8.90 -5.69 5.81
N LEU A 61 -8.32 -4.81 6.63
CA LEU A 61 -6.92 -4.86 7.00
C LEU A 61 -6.75 -5.53 8.37
N LEU A 62 -5.56 -6.06 8.63
CA LEU A 62 -5.15 -6.39 9.99
C LEU A 62 -5.19 -5.08 10.80
N PRO A 63 -6.03 -4.99 11.84
CA PRO A 63 -6.24 -3.74 12.54
C PRO A 63 -5.05 -3.45 13.46
N GLN A 64 -4.81 -2.16 13.73
CA GLN A 64 -3.69 -1.73 14.58
C GLN A 64 -3.76 -2.28 16.01
N ASN A 65 -4.97 -2.59 16.48
CA ASN A 65 -5.20 -3.17 17.81
C ASN A 65 -5.09 -4.70 17.84
N ALA A 66 -4.61 -5.34 16.77
CA ALA A 66 -4.26 -6.75 16.80
C ALA A 66 -3.20 -7.00 17.87
N THR A 67 -3.26 -8.16 18.52
CA THR A 67 -2.38 -8.51 19.63
C THR A 67 -1.73 -9.86 19.41
N VAL A 68 -0.52 -10.05 19.96
CA VAL A 68 0.13 -11.36 20.00
C VAL A 68 -0.68 -12.29 20.90
N GLY A 69 -1.25 -13.32 20.29
CA GLY A 69 -2.12 -14.29 20.95
C GLY A 69 -1.35 -15.23 21.88
N PRO A 70 -2.01 -15.81 22.89
CA PRO A 70 -1.37 -16.66 23.91
C PRO A 70 -0.82 -17.98 23.36
N GLN A 71 -1.22 -18.37 22.14
CA GLN A 71 -0.66 -19.53 21.45
C GLN A 71 0.69 -19.25 20.78
N SER A 72 1.10 -17.99 20.69
CA SER A 72 2.42 -17.64 20.18
C SER A 72 3.51 -18.21 21.07
N SER A 73 4.60 -18.69 20.48
CA SER A 73 5.66 -19.37 21.19
C SER A 73 6.99 -19.22 20.47
N CYS A 74 8.08 -19.21 21.24
CA CYS A 74 9.43 -19.25 20.70
C CYS A 74 9.89 -20.65 20.26
N GLY A 75 9.03 -21.65 20.42
CA GLY A 75 9.44 -23.04 20.25
C GLY A 75 10.33 -23.52 21.39
N LYS A 76 10.84 -24.74 21.27
CA LYS A 76 11.75 -25.38 22.24
C LYS A 76 12.86 -26.12 21.50
N GLY A 77 13.94 -25.42 21.19
CA GLY A 77 15.12 -26.01 20.52
C GLY A 77 14.72 -26.87 19.31
N ASN A 78 15.18 -28.12 19.29
CA ASN A 78 14.92 -29.06 18.19
C ASN A 78 13.53 -29.73 18.25
N THR A 79 12.69 -29.42 19.26
CA THR A 79 11.44 -30.14 19.53
C THR A 79 10.22 -29.43 18.97
N SER A 80 10.25 -28.09 18.92
CA SER A 80 9.19 -27.29 18.33
C SER A 80 9.73 -25.98 17.80
N HIS A 81 9.16 -25.52 16.70
CA HIS A 81 9.55 -24.27 16.05
C HIS A 81 8.74 -23.08 16.59
N PRO A 82 9.22 -21.84 16.35
CA PRO A 82 8.49 -20.64 16.71
C PRO A 82 7.14 -20.56 16.00
N LEU A 83 6.16 -19.96 16.68
CA LEU A 83 4.82 -19.73 16.19
C LEU A 83 4.42 -18.31 16.54
N LEU A 84 4.01 -17.53 15.54
CA LEU A 84 3.35 -16.25 15.75
C LEU A 84 1.85 -16.44 15.54
N VAL A 85 1.04 -16.01 16.50
CA VAL A 85 -0.42 -15.91 16.38
C VAL A 85 -0.82 -14.47 16.69
N LEU A 86 -1.58 -13.86 15.79
CA LEU A 86 -2.12 -12.52 15.93
C LEU A 86 -3.64 -12.62 16.06
N ASP A 87 -4.16 -12.25 17.22
CA ASP A 87 -5.59 -12.23 17.50
C ASP A 87 -6.14 -10.82 17.27
N PHE A 88 -7.30 -10.73 16.62
CA PHE A 88 -7.95 -9.45 16.33
C PHE A 88 -9.46 -9.57 16.12
N GLY A 89 -10.15 -8.44 16.28
CA GLY A 89 -11.60 -8.32 16.07
C GLY A 89 -12.41 -9.32 16.90
N ALA A 90 -13.57 -9.72 16.38
CA ALA A 90 -14.47 -10.65 17.07
C ALA A 90 -14.09 -12.13 16.84
N GLY A 91 -12.87 -12.51 17.21
CA GLY A 91 -12.40 -13.91 17.19
C GLY A 91 -11.74 -14.34 15.88
N HIS A 92 -11.04 -13.43 15.19
CA HIS A 92 -10.17 -13.76 14.07
C HIS A 92 -8.74 -13.95 14.55
N SER A 93 -7.98 -14.80 13.87
CA SER A 93 -6.54 -14.91 14.11
C SER A 93 -5.75 -15.25 12.86
N LEU A 94 -4.57 -14.65 12.73
CA LEU A 94 -3.58 -14.93 11.70
C LEU A 94 -2.37 -15.61 12.34
N SER A 95 -1.94 -16.76 11.83
CA SER A 95 -0.79 -17.48 12.37
C SER A 95 0.28 -17.73 11.32
N LEU A 96 1.54 -17.49 11.69
CA LEU A 96 2.73 -17.84 10.92
C LEU A 96 3.47 -18.95 11.67
N ASN A 97 3.45 -20.16 11.13
CA ASN A 97 4.22 -21.28 11.65
C ASN A 97 5.59 -21.30 10.98
N PHE A 98 6.65 -21.28 11.79
CA PHE A 98 8.01 -21.25 11.28
C PHE A 98 8.61 -22.65 11.22
N SER A 99 9.56 -22.85 10.33
CA SER A 99 10.43 -24.02 10.33
C SER A 99 11.85 -23.61 10.01
N GLU A 100 12.80 -24.46 10.40
CA GLU A 100 14.21 -24.33 10.05
C GLU A 100 14.57 -25.34 8.96
N GLN A 101 15.30 -24.89 7.95
CA GLN A 101 15.82 -25.72 6.88
C GLN A 101 17.26 -25.33 6.56
N ALA A 102 18.20 -26.16 7.00
CA ALA A 102 19.64 -25.94 6.83
C ALA A 102 20.11 -24.60 7.41
N ASP A 103 20.42 -23.62 6.57
CA ASP A 103 20.89 -22.29 6.93
C ASP A 103 19.80 -21.22 6.86
N LYS A 104 18.53 -21.63 6.72
CA LYS A 104 17.37 -20.74 6.55
C LYS A 104 16.26 -21.02 7.54
N TYR A 105 15.51 -19.98 7.88
CA TYR A 105 14.16 -20.13 8.40
C TYR A 105 13.14 -19.81 7.30
N GLN A 106 11.96 -20.39 7.42
CA GLN A 106 10.83 -20.10 6.54
C GLN A 106 9.52 -20.09 7.33
N VAL A 107 8.52 -19.41 6.78
CA VAL A 107 7.14 -19.58 7.21
C VAL A 107 6.57 -20.80 6.49
N GLU A 108 6.58 -21.94 7.17
CA GLU A 108 6.13 -23.23 6.64
C GLU A 108 4.64 -23.21 6.31
N GLU A 109 3.83 -22.66 7.22
CA GLU A 109 2.38 -22.61 7.07
C GLU A 109 1.81 -21.27 7.55
N LEU A 110 1.06 -20.63 6.66
CA LEU A 110 0.16 -19.53 7.00
C LEU A 110 -1.21 -20.12 7.34
N VAL A 111 -1.76 -19.76 8.50
CA VAL A 111 -3.10 -20.16 8.92
C VAL A 111 -3.92 -18.92 9.20
N PHE A 112 -5.15 -18.88 8.69
CA PHE A 112 -6.10 -17.83 9.00
C PHE A 112 -7.38 -18.44 9.58
N HIS A 113 -7.71 -18.06 10.80
CA HIS A 113 -8.99 -18.31 11.44
C HIS A 113 -9.85 -17.05 11.33
N TYR A 114 -11.06 -17.19 10.81
CA TYR A 114 -12.02 -16.08 10.77
C TYR A 114 -13.37 -16.51 11.30
N ASN A 115 -13.97 -15.63 12.09
CA ASN A 115 -15.28 -15.80 12.66
C ASN A 115 -16.34 -15.21 11.75
N LEU A 116 -17.04 -16.07 11.01
CA LEU A 116 -18.15 -15.66 10.15
C LEU A 116 -19.38 -15.14 10.92
N SER A 117 -19.39 -15.22 12.25
CA SER A 117 -20.40 -14.59 13.11
C SER A 117 -20.04 -13.15 13.51
N ASP A 118 -18.88 -12.63 13.08
CA ASP A 118 -18.54 -11.21 13.23
C ASP A 118 -19.41 -10.36 12.30
N ALA A 119 -20.52 -9.85 12.82
CA ALA A 119 -21.48 -9.05 12.07
C ALA A 119 -20.90 -7.71 11.57
N THR A 120 -19.74 -7.27 12.07
CA THR A 120 -19.09 -6.03 11.60
C THR A 120 -18.37 -6.23 10.26
N LEU A 121 -17.92 -7.45 9.98
CA LEU A 121 -17.21 -7.81 8.74
C LEU A 121 -18.07 -8.68 7.82
N PHE A 122 -18.90 -9.58 8.39
CA PHE A 122 -19.67 -10.59 7.68
C PHE A 122 -21.17 -10.40 7.93
N HIS A 123 -21.76 -9.44 7.23
CA HIS A 123 -23.18 -9.11 7.38
C HIS A 123 -24.06 -10.29 6.94
N ASN A 124 -25.09 -10.59 7.74
CA ASN A 124 -26.06 -11.67 7.47
C ASN A 124 -25.43 -13.06 7.23
N SER A 125 -24.24 -13.28 7.79
CA SER A 125 -23.61 -14.59 7.82
C SER A 125 -24.06 -15.37 9.07
N THR A 126 -24.38 -16.64 8.89
CA THR A 126 -24.85 -17.54 9.97
C THR A 126 -23.85 -18.67 10.28
N ALA A 127 -22.70 -18.66 9.62
CA ALA A 127 -21.65 -19.65 9.82
C ALA A 127 -20.76 -19.29 11.02
N GLY A 128 -20.27 -20.31 11.72
CA GLY A 128 -19.27 -20.15 12.78
C GLY A 128 -17.83 -20.01 12.26
N VAL A 129 -16.87 -20.20 13.14
CA VAL A 129 -15.43 -20.07 12.84
C VAL A 129 -14.99 -20.97 11.67
N ARG A 130 -14.11 -20.44 10.82
CA ARG A 130 -13.49 -21.13 9.70
C ARG A 130 -11.97 -21.06 9.81
N ARG A 131 -11.29 -22.11 9.35
CA ARG A 131 -9.84 -22.22 9.27
C ARG A 131 -9.44 -22.47 7.82
N VAL A 132 -8.54 -21.64 7.30
CA VAL A 132 -7.85 -21.88 6.02
C VAL A 132 -6.35 -21.84 6.25
N SER A 133 -5.60 -22.60 5.46
CA SER A 133 -4.14 -22.58 5.52
C SER A 133 -3.50 -22.78 4.17
N HIS A 134 -2.25 -22.32 4.04
CA HIS A 134 -1.44 -22.45 2.84
C HIS A 134 0.04 -22.42 3.18
N LYS A 135 0.85 -23.17 2.43
CA LYS A 135 2.30 -23.11 2.56
C LYS A 135 2.82 -21.82 1.93
N THR A 136 3.69 -21.10 2.61
CA THR A 136 4.23 -19.86 2.06
C THR A 136 5.62 -20.06 1.46
N VAL A 137 6.10 -19.05 0.75
CA VAL A 137 7.47 -18.99 0.22
C VAL A 137 8.30 -17.91 0.92
N ILE A 138 7.84 -17.42 2.08
CA ILE A 138 8.62 -16.48 2.89
C ILE A 138 9.76 -17.28 3.52
N GLN A 139 10.99 -16.98 3.13
CA GLN A 139 12.19 -17.62 3.63
C GLN A 139 13.33 -16.59 3.73
N ALA A 140 14.19 -16.79 4.71
CA ALA A 140 15.38 -15.98 4.91
C ALA A 140 16.51 -16.78 5.56
N TYR A 141 17.74 -16.35 5.33
CA TYR A 141 18.91 -16.93 5.98
C TYR A 141 18.86 -16.69 7.49
N MET A 142 19.32 -17.67 8.27
CA MET A 142 19.46 -17.55 9.71
C MET A 142 20.34 -16.35 10.08
N GLY A 143 19.93 -15.60 11.11
CA GLY A 143 20.61 -14.36 11.51
C GLY A 143 20.45 -13.20 10.52
N THR A 144 19.39 -13.20 9.72
CA THR A 144 19.00 -12.08 8.86
C THR A 144 17.52 -11.76 9.03
N LYS A 145 17.17 -10.47 8.91
CA LYS A 145 15.76 -10.08 8.80
C LYS A 145 15.27 -10.28 7.37
N TYR A 146 14.13 -10.94 7.22
CA TYR A 146 13.41 -10.95 5.96
C TYR A 146 12.81 -9.57 5.71
N ARG A 147 13.00 -9.01 4.51
CA ARG A 147 12.39 -7.75 4.08
C ARG A 147 11.68 -7.94 2.74
N CYS A 148 10.40 -7.59 2.69
CA CYS A 148 9.63 -7.52 1.45
C CYS A 148 8.70 -6.30 1.47
N ILE A 149 8.98 -5.30 0.66
CA ILE A 149 8.17 -4.10 0.45
C ILE A 149 7.00 -4.46 -0.45
N SER A 150 7.30 -5.13 -1.56
CA SER A 150 6.32 -5.49 -2.59
C SER A 150 5.16 -6.31 -2.02
N SER A 151 3.97 -6.05 -2.57
CA SER A 151 2.77 -6.77 -2.19
C SER A 151 2.82 -8.22 -2.69
N LYS A 152 2.56 -9.17 -1.79
CA LYS A 152 2.51 -10.60 -2.07
C LYS A 152 1.18 -11.19 -1.63
N GLN A 153 0.43 -11.71 -2.59
CA GLN A 153 -0.85 -12.34 -2.33
C GLN A 153 -0.70 -13.86 -2.15
N VAL A 154 -1.32 -14.38 -1.11
CA VAL A 154 -1.47 -15.81 -0.82
C VAL A 154 -2.94 -16.18 -0.97
N ASN A 155 -3.24 -17.01 -1.97
CA ASN A 155 -4.59 -17.52 -2.21
C ASN A 155 -4.83 -18.79 -1.38
N MET A 156 -5.88 -18.76 -0.56
CA MET A 156 -6.25 -19.81 0.39
C MET A 156 -7.73 -20.18 0.21
N LYS A 157 -8.04 -20.93 -0.87
CA LYS A 157 -9.41 -21.33 -1.25
C LYS A 157 -10.31 -20.12 -1.52
N ASN A 158 -11.15 -19.77 -0.56
CA ASN A 158 -12.12 -18.68 -0.61
C ASN A 158 -11.60 -17.40 0.08
N VAL A 159 -10.31 -17.37 0.46
CA VAL A 159 -9.66 -16.24 1.11
C VAL A 159 -8.40 -15.85 0.35
N ASN A 160 -8.20 -14.56 0.11
CA ASN A 160 -6.92 -13.99 -0.28
C ASN A 160 -6.32 -13.20 0.88
N VAL A 161 -5.07 -13.46 1.21
CA VAL A 161 -4.30 -12.68 2.18
C VAL A 161 -3.14 -12.02 1.46
N THR A 162 -3.06 -10.70 1.54
CA THR A 162 -2.01 -9.92 0.88
C THR A 162 -1.10 -9.32 1.92
N PHE A 163 0.17 -9.69 1.88
CA PHE A 163 1.23 -9.13 2.71
C PHE A 163 1.92 -8.00 1.95
N SER A 164 2.25 -6.91 2.63
CA SER A 164 3.09 -5.83 2.10
C SER A 164 3.88 -5.21 3.25
N ASN A 165 4.98 -4.53 2.94
CA ASN A 165 5.83 -3.90 3.95
C ASN A 165 6.25 -4.84 5.08
N VAL A 166 6.55 -6.09 4.74
CA VAL A 166 6.98 -7.12 5.69
C VAL A 166 8.44 -6.87 6.08
N THR A 167 8.68 -6.77 7.38
CA THR A 167 9.97 -6.98 8.03
C THR A 167 9.78 -8.05 9.09
N LEU A 168 10.38 -9.22 8.91
CA LEU A 168 10.11 -10.38 9.74
C LEU A 168 11.42 -11.06 10.11
N GLU A 169 11.55 -11.47 11.35
CA GLU A 169 12.63 -12.34 11.78
C GLU A 169 12.14 -13.30 12.86
N ALA A 170 12.56 -14.55 12.76
CA ALA A 170 12.32 -15.58 13.74
C ALA A 170 13.66 -16.14 14.23
N TYR A 171 13.64 -16.89 15.32
CA TYR A 171 14.83 -17.47 15.97
C TYR A 171 15.84 -16.41 16.47
N LEU A 172 15.34 -15.24 16.90
CA LEU A 172 16.19 -14.17 17.40
C LEU A 172 16.99 -14.59 18.64
N THR A 173 18.29 -14.28 18.63
CA THR A 173 19.18 -14.49 19.77
C THR A 173 19.47 -13.20 20.55
N ASN A 174 19.40 -12.04 19.88
CA ASN A 174 19.73 -10.72 20.44
C ASN A 174 18.50 -9.86 20.76
N GLY A 175 17.29 -10.40 20.57
CA GLY A 175 16.03 -9.73 20.87
C GLY A 175 15.72 -8.47 20.04
N THR A 176 16.49 -8.23 18.98
CA THR A 176 16.33 -7.13 18.02
C THR A 176 16.59 -7.65 16.62
N PHE A 177 16.02 -7.01 15.61
CA PHE A 177 16.26 -7.38 14.21
C PHE A 177 17.76 -7.43 13.89
N SER A 178 18.16 -8.44 13.14
CA SER A 178 19.49 -8.58 12.58
C SER A 178 19.83 -7.40 11.68
N MET A 179 21.12 -7.05 11.67
CA MET A 179 21.65 -6.00 10.82
C MET A 179 21.57 -6.39 9.35
N ASN A 180 21.97 -7.64 9.06
CA ASN A 180 21.88 -8.24 7.74
C ASN A 180 20.43 -8.54 7.36
N LYS A 181 20.13 -8.48 6.07
CA LYS A 181 18.78 -8.72 5.52
C LYS A 181 18.80 -9.78 4.43
N THR A 182 17.74 -10.58 4.36
CA THR A 182 17.36 -11.31 3.15
C THR A 182 16.20 -10.55 2.51
N GLU A 183 16.37 -10.10 1.28
CA GLU A 183 15.28 -9.45 0.53
C GLU A 183 14.49 -10.50 -0.27
N CYS A 184 13.19 -10.26 -0.40
CA CYS A 184 12.35 -11.08 -1.25
C CYS A 184 12.70 -10.89 -2.74
N ALA A 185 12.43 -11.90 -3.56
CA ALA A 185 12.73 -11.86 -4.99
C ALA A 185 11.98 -10.72 -5.70
N GLU A 186 10.80 -10.36 -5.19
CA GLU A 186 9.96 -9.28 -5.70
C GLU A 186 10.62 -7.90 -5.59
N ASP A 187 11.50 -7.70 -4.60
CA ASP A 187 12.20 -6.44 -4.37
C ASP A 187 13.58 -6.37 -5.05
N MET A 188 14.10 -7.50 -5.54
CA MET A 188 15.42 -7.56 -6.16
C MET A 188 15.39 -7.10 -7.62
N VAL A 189 15.83 -5.85 -7.86
CA VAL A 189 16.05 -5.31 -9.21
C VAL A 189 17.33 -5.92 -9.81
N SER A 190 17.24 -6.52 -11.00
CA SER A 190 18.38 -7.11 -11.71
C SER A 190 19.34 -6.02 -12.21
N THR A 191 20.46 -5.80 -11.51
CA THR A 191 21.55 -4.93 -11.97
C THR A 191 22.33 -5.63 -13.08
N THR A 192 21.89 -5.50 -14.33
CA THR A 192 22.75 -5.88 -15.47
C THR A 192 23.75 -4.75 -15.70
N ALA A 193 25.00 -4.98 -15.29
CA ALA A 193 26.12 -4.07 -15.49
C ALA A 193 26.40 -3.87 -16.99
N VAL A 194 26.31 -2.62 -17.45
CA VAL A 194 26.72 -2.22 -18.81
C VAL A 194 28.25 -2.12 -18.81
N VAL A 195 28.92 -3.06 -19.48
CA VAL A 195 30.35 -2.95 -19.82
C VAL A 195 30.45 -2.44 -21.26
N PRO A 196 31.22 -1.36 -21.52
CA PRO A 196 31.43 -0.86 -22.88
C PRO A 196 32.55 -1.64 -23.58
N THR A 197 32.26 -2.24 -24.74
CA THR A 197 33.29 -2.74 -25.65
C THR A 197 33.02 -2.36 -27.11
N THR A 198 34.08 -1.86 -27.71
CA THR A 198 34.28 -1.27 -29.04
C THR A 198 34.01 -2.23 -30.21
N PRO A 199 33.79 -1.72 -31.44
CA PRO A 199 33.26 -2.48 -32.55
C PRO A 199 34.35 -3.20 -33.37
N LYS A 200 34.10 -4.46 -33.74
CA LYS A 200 34.76 -5.08 -34.90
C LYS A 200 33.81 -6.04 -35.62
N GLN A 201 33.62 -5.78 -36.91
CA GLN A 201 32.86 -6.58 -37.89
C GLN A 201 33.44 -8.00 -38.03
N THR A 202 32.58 -9.02 -38.09
CA THR A 202 32.64 -10.09 -39.12
C THR A 202 31.28 -10.80 -39.25
N THR A 203 31.00 -11.28 -40.45
CA THR A 203 29.74 -11.79 -41.06
C THR A 203 29.33 -13.25 -40.73
N SER A 204 28.03 -13.52 -40.94
CA SER A 204 27.31 -14.83 -41.08
C SER A 204 27.21 -15.70 -39.82
N GLN A 205 26.11 -16.39 -39.49
CA GLN A 205 25.02 -17.00 -40.26
C GLN A 205 23.84 -17.26 -39.30
N VAL A 206 22.61 -17.13 -39.79
CA VAL A 206 21.34 -17.36 -39.06
C VAL A 206 21.13 -18.86 -38.77
N PRO A 207 20.64 -19.22 -37.56
CA PRO A 207 19.41 -20.01 -37.51
C PRO A 207 18.33 -19.34 -36.65
N THR A 208 17.15 -19.20 -37.24
CA THR A 208 15.89 -18.79 -36.61
C THR A 208 15.42 -19.82 -35.59
N THR A 209 15.36 -19.43 -34.32
CA THR A 209 14.50 -20.07 -33.31
C THR A 209 13.65 -18.99 -32.64
N THR A 210 12.39 -18.92 -33.05
CA THR A 210 11.34 -18.14 -32.38
C THR A 210 11.09 -18.74 -31.01
N SER A 211 11.57 -18.07 -29.96
CA SER A 211 11.19 -18.33 -28.57
C SER A 211 10.29 -17.18 -28.08
N PRO A 212 9.24 -17.45 -27.28
CA PRO A 212 8.25 -16.44 -26.92
C PRO A 212 8.87 -15.39 -26.01
N VAL A 213 8.57 -14.14 -26.31
CA VAL A 213 8.81 -12.98 -25.46
C VAL A 213 8.33 -13.28 -24.03
N PRO A 214 9.17 -13.18 -22.99
CA PRO A 214 8.68 -13.15 -21.63
C PRO A 214 7.89 -11.86 -21.44
N THR A 215 6.58 -12.00 -21.25
CA THR A 215 5.68 -10.92 -20.86
C THR A 215 6.22 -10.24 -19.61
N VAL A 216 6.65 -9.00 -19.80
CA VAL A 216 7.13 -8.07 -18.78
C VAL A 216 6.03 -7.90 -17.73
N SER A 217 6.30 -8.33 -16.50
CA SER A 217 5.48 -7.94 -15.34
C SER A 217 5.52 -6.41 -15.23
N PRO A 218 4.39 -5.72 -14.98
CA PRO A 218 4.35 -4.26 -15.09
C PRO A 218 5.31 -3.64 -14.05
N SER A 219 6.37 -3.01 -14.54
CA SER A 219 7.25 -2.15 -13.75
C SER A 219 6.43 -1.02 -13.12
N ASN A 220 6.90 -0.50 -11.97
CA ASN A 220 6.38 0.75 -11.41
C ASN A 220 6.22 1.81 -12.53
N PRO A 221 5.14 2.59 -12.54
CA PRO A 221 4.90 3.55 -13.59
C PRO A 221 6.04 4.58 -13.65
N ALA A 222 6.48 4.92 -14.85
CA ALA A 222 7.53 5.90 -15.05
C ALA A 222 7.10 7.26 -14.48
N VAL A 223 8.03 7.99 -13.87
CA VAL A 223 7.76 9.32 -13.31
C VAL A 223 7.57 10.32 -14.43
N GLY A 224 6.37 10.88 -14.52
CA GLY A 224 6.08 11.98 -15.44
C GLY A 224 6.29 13.34 -14.80
N LYS A 225 6.44 14.36 -15.65
CA LYS A 225 6.58 15.76 -15.25
C LYS A 225 5.39 16.54 -15.76
N TYR A 226 4.59 17.06 -14.85
CA TYR A 226 3.33 17.74 -15.14
C TYR A 226 3.36 19.14 -14.57
N ASN A 227 2.78 20.08 -15.30
CA ASN A 227 2.60 21.44 -14.82
C ASN A 227 1.23 22.00 -15.19
N VAL A 228 0.83 23.03 -14.46
CA VAL A 228 -0.31 23.88 -14.77
C VAL A 228 0.17 25.32 -14.67
N THR A 229 0.10 26.04 -15.78
CA THR A 229 0.47 27.45 -15.86
C THR A 229 -0.78 28.31 -15.97
N GLY A 230 -0.93 29.23 -15.01
CA GLY A 230 -1.98 30.24 -15.02
C GLY A 230 -1.46 31.59 -15.50
N PRO A 231 -2.29 32.65 -15.40
CA PRO A 231 -1.90 34.01 -15.79
C PRO A 231 -0.69 34.55 -15.01
N ASN A 232 -0.52 34.09 -13.77
CA ASN A 232 0.54 34.53 -12.86
C ASN A 232 1.74 33.56 -12.84
N GLY A 233 1.89 32.71 -13.86
CA GLY A 233 2.92 31.69 -13.94
C GLY A 233 2.46 30.30 -13.48
N THR A 234 3.41 29.39 -13.30
CA THR A 234 3.13 28.01 -12.89
C THR A 234 2.57 27.97 -11.47
N CYS A 235 1.48 27.24 -11.29
CA CYS A 235 0.74 27.15 -10.03
C CYS A 235 0.53 25.72 -9.56
N VAL A 236 0.81 24.73 -10.42
CA VAL A 236 1.03 23.33 -10.02
C VAL A 236 2.28 22.84 -10.75
N LEU A 237 3.19 22.22 -10.02
CA LEU A 237 4.33 21.48 -10.57
C LEU A 237 4.36 20.12 -9.87
N ALA A 238 4.29 19.04 -10.64
CA ALA A 238 4.16 17.68 -10.10
C ALA A 238 5.03 16.70 -10.88
N TYR A 239 5.94 16.02 -10.19
CA TYR A 239 6.67 14.87 -10.71
C TYR A 239 6.12 13.62 -10.01
N MET A 240 5.54 12.69 -10.76
CA MET A 240 4.98 11.45 -10.17
C MET A 240 4.75 10.37 -11.22
N GLY A 241 4.95 9.12 -10.83
CA GLY A 241 4.41 7.95 -11.52
C GLY A 241 2.98 7.69 -11.06
N LEU A 242 2.11 7.25 -11.96
CA LEU A 242 0.70 7.01 -11.66
C LEU A 242 0.25 5.65 -12.16
N GLN A 243 -0.40 4.90 -11.28
CA GLN A 243 -1.12 3.67 -11.61
C GLN A 243 -2.56 3.81 -11.12
N LEU A 244 -3.51 3.50 -11.99
CA LEU A 244 -4.92 3.43 -11.67
C LEU A 244 -5.33 1.97 -11.53
N ASN A 245 -5.97 1.62 -10.43
CA ASN A 245 -6.50 0.29 -10.19
C ASN A 245 -8.02 0.39 -10.00
N ILE A 246 -8.77 -0.19 -10.95
CA ILE A 246 -10.23 -0.20 -10.94
C ILE A 246 -10.76 -1.63 -10.88
N THR A 247 -11.61 -1.89 -9.90
CA THR A 247 -12.37 -3.14 -9.82
C THR A 247 -13.77 -2.93 -10.36
N TYR A 248 -14.18 -3.73 -11.35
CA TYR A 248 -15.45 -3.56 -12.06
C TYR A 248 -16.20 -4.88 -12.27
N LEU A 249 -17.52 -4.81 -12.49
CA LEU A 249 -18.34 -5.99 -12.75
C LEU A 249 -18.30 -6.33 -14.25
N LYS A 250 -17.98 -7.58 -14.60
CA LYS A 250 -18.00 -8.08 -15.98
C LYS A 250 -19.39 -8.56 -16.39
N LYS A 251 -19.58 -8.78 -17.69
CA LYS A 251 -20.81 -9.34 -18.30
C LYS A 251 -21.13 -10.75 -17.81
N ASP A 252 -20.12 -11.52 -17.41
CA ASP A 252 -20.26 -12.85 -16.80
C ASP A 252 -20.55 -12.82 -15.30
N GLU A 253 -20.87 -11.63 -14.76
CA GLU A 253 -21.17 -11.34 -13.35
C GLU A 253 -20.02 -11.59 -12.38
N LYS A 254 -18.80 -11.82 -12.88
CA LYS A 254 -17.59 -11.87 -12.06
C LYS A 254 -16.96 -10.48 -11.96
N MET A 255 -16.19 -10.24 -10.89
CA MET A 255 -15.36 -9.05 -10.81
C MET A 255 -14.17 -9.16 -11.78
N GLY A 256 -13.87 -8.07 -12.46
CA GLY A 256 -12.64 -7.83 -13.21
C GLY A 256 -11.81 -6.75 -12.53
N LEU A 257 -10.52 -6.75 -12.86
CA LEU A 257 -9.56 -5.76 -12.39
C LEU A 257 -8.93 -5.11 -13.61
N ASP A 258 -8.95 -3.79 -13.68
CA ASP A 258 -8.26 -3.00 -14.69
C ASP A 258 -7.12 -2.25 -14.00
N VAL A 259 -5.88 -2.52 -14.41
CA VAL A 259 -4.68 -1.87 -13.88
C VAL A 259 -4.04 -1.09 -15.02
N LEU A 260 -4.06 0.23 -14.91
CA LEU A 260 -3.58 1.14 -15.93
C LEU A 260 -2.41 1.97 -15.39
N ASN A 261 -1.21 1.68 -15.90
CA ASN A 261 -0.05 2.55 -15.70
C ASN A 261 -0.13 3.73 -16.67
N PHE A 262 -0.02 4.95 -16.16
CA PHE A 262 0.08 6.13 -16.99
C PHE A 262 1.46 6.18 -17.64
N ILE A 263 1.48 6.47 -18.95
CA ILE A 263 2.71 6.64 -19.70
C ILE A 263 2.99 8.15 -19.82
N PRO A 264 4.06 8.68 -19.19
CA PRO A 264 4.25 10.13 -19.10
C PRO A 264 4.27 10.90 -20.41
N HIS A 265 4.89 10.34 -21.46
CA HIS A 265 5.02 11.03 -22.74
C HIS A 265 3.69 11.09 -23.52
N ASP A 266 2.75 10.20 -23.20
CA ASP A 266 1.41 10.13 -23.77
C ASP A 266 0.35 10.75 -22.85
N THR A 267 0.75 11.21 -21.66
CA THR A 267 -0.14 11.83 -20.67
C THR A 267 -0.11 13.34 -20.82
N THR A 268 -1.27 13.94 -21.02
CA THR A 268 -1.43 15.39 -21.10
C THR A 268 -1.83 15.97 -19.76
N SER A 269 -1.19 17.08 -19.36
CA SER A 269 -1.55 17.83 -18.16
C SER A 269 -2.29 19.12 -18.51
N SER A 270 -3.32 19.43 -17.75
CA SER A 270 -4.09 20.67 -17.83
C SER A 270 -4.62 21.03 -16.45
N GLY A 271 -5.21 22.21 -16.29
CA GLY A 271 -5.69 22.60 -14.97
C GLY A 271 -6.02 24.07 -14.87
N ARG A 272 -6.29 24.49 -13.63
CA ARG A 272 -6.48 25.89 -13.27
C ARG A 272 -6.15 26.10 -11.82
N CYS A 273 -5.73 27.32 -11.48
CA CYS A 273 -5.52 27.72 -10.10
C CYS A 273 -6.26 29.03 -9.84
N ASN A 274 -6.72 29.17 -8.61
CA ASN A 274 -7.16 30.43 -8.04
C ASN A 274 -6.46 30.60 -6.67
N ASN A 275 -6.90 31.57 -5.88
CA ASN A 275 -6.23 31.91 -4.62
C ASN A 275 -6.34 30.83 -3.54
N THR A 276 -7.34 29.94 -3.60
CA THR A 276 -7.60 28.95 -2.55
C THR A 276 -7.76 27.51 -3.04
N SER A 277 -7.84 27.28 -4.35
CA SER A 277 -7.89 25.97 -4.96
C SER A 277 -7.11 25.87 -6.26
N ALA A 278 -6.58 24.68 -6.51
CA ALA A 278 -5.87 24.33 -7.72
C ALA A 278 -6.32 22.97 -8.21
N VAL A 279 -6.30 22.80 -9.53
CA VAL A 279 -6.70 21.56 -10.19
C VAL A 279 -5.59 21.12 -11.11
N LEU A 280 -5.15 19.86 -10.95
CA LEU A 280 -4.30 19.16 -11.90
C LEU A 280 -5.12 18.06 -12.56
N ASN A 281 -5.34 18.19 -13.86
CA ASN A 281 -6.03 17.22 -14.68
C ASN A 281 -5.02 16.51 -15.58
N LEU A 282 -4.92 15.19 -15.42
CA LEU A 282 -4.09 14.32 -16.24
C LEU A 282 -4.98 13.44 -17.11
N THR A 283 -4.73 13.46 -18.41
CA THR A 283 -5.49 12.67 -19.39
C THR A 283 -4.54 11.78 -20.18
N PHE A 284 -4.77 10.48 -20.10
CA PHE A 284 -4.03 9.44 -20.82
C PHE A 284 -5.04 8.53 -21.50
N GLU A 285 -4.96 8.44 -22.83
CA GLU A 285 -5.97 7.78 -23.67
C GLU A 285 -7.41 8.22 -23.36
N LYS A 286 -8.24 7.30 -22.85
CA LYS A 286 -9.64 7.53 -22.47
C LYS A 286 -9.81 7.78 -20.97
N THR A 287 -8.70 7.78 -20.23
CA THR A 287 -8.67 7.92 -18.77
C THR A 287 -8.35 9.36 -18.39
N ARG A 288 -9.08 9.88 -17.44
CA ARG A 288 -8.88 11.21 -16.85
C ARG A 288 -8.80 11.07 -15.33
N VAL A 289 -7.75 11.63 -14.74
CA VAL A 289 -7.58 11.74 -13.28
C VAL A 289 -7.43 13.22 -12.93
N VAL A 290 -8.29 13.71 -12.06
CA VAL A 290 -8.35 15.12 -11.65
C VAL A 290 -8.06 15.22 -10.17
N PHE A 291 -6.92 15.82 -9.83
CA PHE A 291 -6.51 16.12 -8.47
C PHE A 291 -6.98 17.52 -8.09
N HIS A 292 -7.70 17.61 -6.97
CA HIS A 292 -8.23 18.84 -6.40
C HIS A 292 -7.43 19.22 -5.16
N PHE A 293 -6.71 20.33 -5.21
CA PHE A 293 -5.95 20.87 -4.09
C PHE A 293 -6.68 22.05 -3.47
N ALA A 294 -6.63 22.14 -2.15
CA ALA A 294 -7.16 23.25 -1.37
C ALA A 294 -6.07 23.89 -0.51
N LEU A 295 -6.18 25.19 -0.31
CA LEU A 295 -5.33 25.96 0.59
C LEU A 295 -6.05 26.20 1.92
N ASN A 296 -5.42 25.80 3.02
CA ASN A 296 -5.74 26.34 4.33
C ASN A 296 -4.93 27.62 4.55
N ALA A 297 -5.56 28.77 4.32
CA ALA A 297 -4.91 30.08 4.42
C ALA A 297 -4.38 30.37 5.83
N THR A 298 -5.10 29.96 6.88
CA THR A 298 -4.70 30.18 8.27
C THR A 298 -3.45 29.41 8.65
N ALA A 299 -3.32 28.18 8.14
CA ALA A 299 -2.16 27.32 8.39
C ALA A 299 -1.05 27.45 7.34
N GLU A 300 -1.27 28.26 6.30
CA GLU A 300 -0.41 28.38 5.11
C GLU A 300 0.01 27.02 4.51
N LYS A 301 -0.94 26.08 4.47
CA LYS A 301 -0.70 24.71 3.97
C LYS A 301 -1.68 24.33 2.89
N PHE A 302 -1.18 23.75 1.80
CA PHE A 302 -2.00 23.07 0.82
C PHE A 302 -2.13 21.58 1.14
N PHE A 303 -3.17 20.96 0.63
CA PHE A 303 -3.39 19.51 0.71
C PHE A 303 -4.28 19.07 -0.46
N LEU A 304 -4.21 17.78 -0.79
CA LEU A 304 -5.14 17.14 -1.72
C LEU A 304 -6.49 17.02 -1.02
N GLN A 305 -7.48 17.76 -1.50
CA GLN A 305 -8.86 17.73 -1.01
C GLN A 305 -9.67 16.61 -1.67
N GLY A 306 -9.34 16.24 -2.90
CA GLY A 306 -10.07 15.20 -3.60
C GLY A 306 -9.46 14.74 -4.90
N VAL A 307 -9.96 13.61 -5.38
CA VAL A 307 -9.59 13.01 -6.67
C VAL A 307 -10.84 12.56 -7.38
N ASN A 308 -10.95 12.90 -8.67
CA ASN A 308 -11.96 12.35 -9.57
C ASN A 308 -11.28 11.51 -10.65
N VAL A 309 -11.84 10.34 -10.92
CA VAL A 309 -11.39 9.41 -11.95
C VAL A 309 -12.52 9.16 -12.92
N SER A 310 -12.25 9.28 -14.21
CA SER A 310 -13.15 8.81 -15.26
C SER A 310 -12.41 8.01 -16.31
N THR A 311 -12.99 6.90 -16.76
CA THR A 311 -12.41 6.10 -17.84
C THR A 311 -13.43 5.23 -18.57
N THR A 312 -12.99 4.63 -19.68
CA THR A 312 -13.70 3.54 -20.36
C THR A 312 -13.05 2.22 -20.01
N LEU A 313 -13.82 1.34 -19.37
CA LEU A 313 -13.40 0.00 -18.96
C LEU A 313 -13.28 -0.97 -20.16
N PRO A 314 -12.57 -2.10 -19.98
CA PRO A 314 -12.47 -3.16 -20.98
C PRO A 314 -13.84 -3.69 -21.45
N SER A 315 -13.86 -4.30 -22.64
CA SER A 315 -15.08 -4.70 -23.36
C SER A 315 -15.94 -5.74 -22.63
N GLU A 316 -15.33 -6.48 -21.71
CA GLU A 316 -15.94 -7.46 -20.82
C GLU A 316 -16.71 -6.81 -19.67
N ALA A 317 -16.55 -5.51 -19.42
CA ALA A 317 -17.29 -4.79 -18.40
C ALA A 317 -18.80 -4.76 -18.71
N LYS A 318 -19.62 -4.92 -17.66
CA LYS A 318 -21.08 -4.82 -17.74
C LYS A 318 -21.51 -3.36 -17.99
N VAL A 319 -20.80 -2.42 -17.38
CA VAL A 319 -20.96 -0.97 -17.60
C VAL A 319 -19.64 -0.44 -18.14
N PRO A 320 -19.58 0.07 -19.40
CA PRO A 320 -18.31 0.46 -20.02
C PRO A 320 -17.71 1.76 -19.47
N ARG A 321 -18.54 2.67 -18.95
CA ARG A 321 -18.05 3.95 -18.39
C ARG A 321 -17.89 3.84 -16.90
N PHE A 322 -16.74 4.25 -16.40
CA PHE A 322 -16.42 4.28 -14.99
C PHE A 322 -16.17 5.72 -14.54
N GLU A 323 -16.76 6.08 -13.40
CA GLU A 323 -16.64 7.39 -12.77
C GLU A 323 -16.52 7.15 -11.25
N ALA A 324 -15.55 7.78 -10.61
CA ALA A 324 -15.33 7.71 -9.17
C ALA A 324 -14.82 9.05 -8.65
N SER A 325 -15.22 9.43 -7.44
CA SER A 325 -14.78 10.68 -6.82
C SER A 325 -14.68 10.57 -5.31
N ASN A 326 -13.64 11.16 -4.74
CA ASN A 326 -13.51 11.42 -3.31
C ASN A 326 -13.21 12.91 -3.11
N ASN A 327 -13.96 13.59 -2.24
CA ASN A 327 -13.79 15.02 -1.95
C ASN A 327 -13.44 15.30 -0.48
N SER A 328 -13.07 14.25 0.27
CA SER A 328 -12.82 14.29 1.71
C SER A 328 -11.40 13.81 2.03
N MET A 329 -10.43 14.23 1.22
CA MET A 329 -9.01 13.85 1.29
C MET A 329 -8.19 14.90 2.06
N SER A 330 -7.01 14.50 2.53
CA SER A 330 -6.06 15.34 3.29
C SER A 330 -4.58 15.00 3.02
N GLU A 331 -4.31 14.19 2.00
CA GLU A 331 -2.99 13.68 1.59
C GLU A 331 -2.17 14.75 0.86
N LEU A 332 -0.91 14.42 0.51
CA LEU A 332 0.00 15.30 -0.25
C LEU A 332 0.12 16.73 0.32
N ARG A 333 0.15 16.84 1.64
CA ARG A 333 0.11 18.10 2.38
C ARG A 333 1.49 18.74 2.50
N ALA A 334 1.61 20.02 2.16
CA ALA A 334 2.81 20.81 2.42
C ALA A 334 2.53 22.29 2.65
N THR A 335 3.52 22.98 3.20
CA THR A 335 3.53 24.43 3.43
C THR A 335 3.64 25.15 2.08
N VAL A 336 2.90 26.25 1.92
CA VAL A 336 2.94 27.05 0.70
C VAL A 336 4.36 27.57 0.45
N GLY A 337 4.86 27.35 -0.77
CA GLY A 337 6.24 27.66 -1.16
C GLY A 337 7.22 26.49 -1.03
N ASN A 338 6.82 25.39 -0.37
CA ASN A 338 7.56 24.13 -0.33
C ASN A 338 6.91 23.09 -1.23
N SER A 339 7.68 22.05 -1.59
CA SER A 339 7.14 20.84 -2.24
C SER A 339 6.90 19.73 -1.23
N TYR A 340 5.80 19.00 -1.37
CA TYR A 340 5.64 17.66 -0.81
C TYR A 340 6.53 16.69 -1.60
N LYS A 341 7.19 15.74 -0.92
CA LYS A 341 8.01 14.71 -1.58
C LYS A 341 7.91 13.35 -0.88
N CYS A 342 7.59 12.30 -1.64
CA CYS A 342 7.57 10.92 -1.20
C CYS A 342 8.12 9.97 -2.27
N SER A 343 9.15 9.19 -1.94
CA SER A 343 9.68 8.15 -2.85
C SER A 343 8.99 6.79 -2.70
N ALA A 344 8.17 6.62 -1.66
CA ALA A 344 7.37 5.42 -1.49
C ALA A 344 6.11 5.49 -2.35
N GLU A 345 5.50 4.33 -2.62
CA GLU A 345 4.16 4.27 -3.18
C GLU A 345 3.14 4.80 -2.16
N GLU A 346 2.31 5.74 -2.59
CA GLU A 346 1.19 6.26 -1.82
C GLU A 346 -0.12 5.89 -2.51
N ASN A 347 -1.03 5.27 -1.76
CA ASN A 347 -2.29 4.74 -2.27
C ASN A 347 -3.43 5.71 -1.94
N LEU A 348 -3.91 6.44 -2.95
CA LEU A 348 -5.01 7.39 -2.82
C LEU A 348 -6.34 6.66 -3.07
N GLN A 349 -7.05 6.34 -2.00
CA GLN A 349 -8.33 5.65 -2.08
C GLN A 349 -9.45 6.60 -2.54
N VAL A 350 -9.90 6.43 -3.79
CA VAL A 350 -10.99 7.22 -4.35
C VAL A 350 -12.33 6.60 -3.94
N THR A 351 -12.49 5.29 -4.11
CA THR A 351 -13.65 4.52 -3.64
C THR A 351 -13.23 3.11 -3.23
N ASP A 352 -14.18 2.27 -2.84
CA ASP A 352 -14.00 0.82 -2.69
C ASP A 352 -13.59 0.12 -4.00
N LYS A 353 -13.83 0.77 -5.15
CA LYS A 353 -13.60 0.22 -6.48
C LYS A 353 -12.49 0.92 -7.27
N ALA A 354 -11.94 2.02 -6.76
CA ALA A 354 -10.89 2.78 -7.43
C ALA A 354 -9.80 3.24 -6.46
N LEU A 355 -8.57 2.91 -6.81
CA LEU A 355 -7.35 3.34 -6.13
C LEU A 355 -6.44 4.04 -7.15
N VAL A 356 -5.90 5.20 -6.76
CA VAL A 356 -4.87 5.91 -7.54
C VAL A 356 -3.56 5.79 -6.77
N ASN A 357 -2.62 5.03 -7.31
CA ASN A 357 -1.33 4.81 -6.70
C ASN A 357 -0.34 5.81 -7.29
N VAL A 358 0.36 6.52 -6.40
CA VAL A 358 1.32 7.56 -6.77
C VAL A 358 2.72 7.11 -6.36
N PHE A 359 3.66 7.17 -7.29
CA PHE A 359 5.04 6.71 -7.10
C PHE A 359 6.01 7.86 -7.27
N ASP A 360 7.06 7.92 -6.42
CA ASP A 360 8.12 8.92 -6.49
C ASP A 360 7.59 10.36 -6.67
N VAL A 361 6.56 10.69 -5.88
CA VAL A 361 5.88 11.98 -5.95
C VAL A 361 6.77 13.10 -5.40
N GLN A 362 6.85 14.17 -6.17
CA GLN A 362 7.24 15.49 -5.69
C GLN A 362 6.27 16.50 -6.28
N ILE A 363 5.53 17.20 -5.42
CA ILE A 363 4.46 18.11 -5.87
C ILE A 363 4.45 19.41 -5.08
N GLN A 364 4.24 20.52 -5.78
CA GLN A 364 4.10 21.85 -5.20
C GLN A 364 2.94 22.58 -5.87
N VAL A 365 2.20 23.32 -5.06
CA VAL A 365 0.95 23.97 -5.45
C VAL A 365 0.94 25.42 -4.96
N PHE A 366 0.23 26.29 -5.69
CA PHE A 366 0.03 27.72 -5.46
C PHE A 366 1.26 28.60 -5.70
N LYS A 367 2.28 28.53 -4.84
CA LYS A 367 3.46 29.41 -4.91
C LYS A 367 4.64 28.63 -5.49
N ILE A 368 5.02 28.91 -6.74
CA ILE A 368 6.14 28.27 -7.45
C ILE A 368 6.97 29.35 -8.12
N ASP A 369 8.24 29.45 -7.73
CA ASP A 369 9.16 30.46 -8.24
C ASP A 369 10.05 29.86 -9.36
N GLY A 370 10.00 30.45 -10.54
CA GLY A 370 10.89 30.10 -11.66
C GLY A 370 10.74 28.67 -12.19
N ASP A 371 9.51 28.12 -12.19
CA ASP A 371 9.15 26.78 -12.69
C ASP A 371 9.96 25.64 -12.06
N LYS A 372 10.43 25.83 -10.83
CA LYS A 372 11.21 24.87 -10.06
C LYS A 372 10.57 24.68 -8.70
N PHE A 373 10.82 23.51 -8.12
CA PHE A 373 10.45 23.27 -6.72
C PHE A 373 11.19 24.26 -5.82
N GLY A 374 10.49 24.77 -4.80
CA GLY A 374 11.03 25.70 -3.83
C GLY A 374 12.23 25.10 -3.10
N ALA A 375 13.19 25.94 -2.76
CA ALA A 375 14.40 25.55 -2.01
C ALA A 375 14.15 25.29 -0.52
N GLY A 376 12.91 25.50 -0.04
CA GLY A 376 12.51 25.16 1.32
C GLY A 376 12.61 23.66 1.57
N ILE A 377 12.75 23.28 2.85
CA ILE A 377 12.76 21.86 3.26
C ILE A 377 11.50 21.24 2.67
N ALA A 378 11.68 20.24 1.80
CA ALA A 378 10.54 19.47 1.31
C ALA A 378 9.79 18.96 2.54
N ASP A 379 8.49 19.24 2.63
CA ASP A 379 7.67 18.69 3.69
C ASP A 379 7.52 17.21 3.38
N ILE A 380 8.44 16.42 3.94
CA ILE A 380 8.41 14.97 3.85
C ILE A 380 7.48 14.52 4.95
N ASP A 381 6.37 13.88 4.59
CA ASP A 381 5.55 13.19 5.57
C ASP A 381 6.43 12.17 6.31
N LEU A 382 6.31 12.08 7.64
CA LEU A 382 7.10 11.11 8.41
C LEU A 382 6.80 9.66 7.97
N SER A 383 5.62 9.41 7.39
CA SER A 383 5.28 8.17 6.70
C SER A 383 6.25 7.87 5.52
N CYS A 384 6.73 8.90 4.81
CA CYS A 384 7.73 8.83 3.74
C CYS A 384 9.18 8.82 4.26
N LEU A 385 9.48 9.44 5.41
CA LEU A 385 10.82 9.40 6.04
C LEU A 385 11.19 8.01 6.56
N THR A 386 10.21 7.23 7.02
CA THR A 386 10.44 5.87 7.51
C THR A 386 10.99 4.96 6.40
N VAL A 387 10.69 5.27 5.14
CA VAL A 387 11.22 4.58 3.94
C VAL A 387 12.59 5.11 3.51
N ILE A 388 12.86 6.43 3.65
CA ILE A 388 14.16 7.03 3.25
C ILE A 388 15.27 6.69 4.25
N LYS A 389 14.98 6.55 5.55
CA LYS A 389 16.01 6.21 6.56
C LYS A 389 16.61 4.82 6.38
N LEU A 390 15.95 3.93 5.62
CA LEU A 390 16.46 2.62 5.21
C LEU A 390 17.39 2.68 3.98
N ARG A 391 17.46 3.78 3.24
CA ARG A 391 18.29 3.93 2.03
C ARG A 391 19.59 4.73 2.23
N ARG A 392 19.86 5.29 3.42
CA ARG A 392 21.05 6.14 3.67
C ARG A 392 22.17 5.53 4.52
N ASN A 393 22.07 4.25 4.90
CA ASN A 393 23.18 3.51 5.47
C ASN A 393 23.63 2.41 4.50
N VAL A 394 24.35 2.80 3.46
CA VAL A 394 25.32 1.97 2.74
C VAL A 394 26.61 2.77 2.68
#